data_AF-A0A285K7P6-F1
#
_entry.id   AF-A0A285K7P6-F1
#
_cell.length_a   1.000
_cell.length_b   1.000
_cell.length_c   1.000
_cell.angle_alpha   90.00
_cell.angle_beta   90.00
_cell.angle_gamma   90.00
#
_symmetry.space_group_name_H-M   'P 1'
#
loop_
_entity.id
_entity.type
_entity.pdbx_description
1 polymer ?
#
loop_
_entity_poly.entity_id
_entity_poly.type
_entity_poly.pdbx_seq_one_letter_code
_entity_poly.pdbx_strand_id
1 'polypeptide(L)'
;MAQPAAFSPSDHDFEVSVHEARTRFVQLVRVASLTGRPVTITDHGRPTATIVPLPLPHQRNAPSHPPGPGSATGRPPDGTSTAPLHPPGAAGATDRTQAEDARQVEDARRRAEAERQAGAEAERRHAETFRQAEAARQQSDPDRAQAVAAGWARRLEEVRAAQQRRHAAEMAALAQALADAWRVIDHLRPRGADTGIDRLRTEHHDFLPDRRGAGGQSM
;
A
#
# COMPACT_ATOMS: atom_id res chain seq x y z
N MET A 1 -31.14 14.37 -0.12
CA MET A 1 -29.92 15.10 0.25
C MET A 1 -29.20 14.28 1.31
N ALA A 2 -28.09 13.63 0.95
CA ALA A 2 -27.34 12.78 1.87
C ALA A 2 -26.51 13.65 2.81
N GLN A 3 -26.78 13.53 4.10
CA GLN A 3 -26.03 14.18 5.17
C GLN A 3 -24.70 13.43 5.31
N PRO A 4 -23.52 14.07 5.15
CA PRO A 4 -22.26 13.39 5.41
C PRO A 4 -22.19 13.03 6.89
N ALA A 5 -21.97 11.76 7.19
CA ALA A 5 -21.79 11.26 8.54
C ALA A 5 -20.71 12.10 9.25
N ALA A 6 -21.10 12.80 10.31
CA ALA A 6 -20.17 13.46 11.19
C ALA A 6 -19.26 12.38 11.80
N PHE A 7 -17.96 12.46 11.49
CA PHE A 7 -16.94 11.81 12.30
C PHE A 7 -17.09 12.38 13.70
N SER A 8 -17.60 11.59 14.64
CA SER A 8 -17.45 11.91 16.06
C SER A 8 -15.98 11.69 16.40
N PRO A 9 -15.18 12.75 16.68
CA PRO A 9 -13.86 12.54 17.25
C PRO A 9 -14.11 11.86 18.59
N SER A 10 -13.77 10.58 18.64
CA SER A 10 -13.74 9.85 19.91
C SER A 10 -12.65 10.51 20.74
N ASP A 11 -12.91 10.71 22.03
CA ASP A 11 -12.15 11.50 23.00
C ASP A 11 -10.70 10.99 23.26
N HIS A 12 -10.14 10.17 22.36
CA HIS A 12 -9.01 9.26 22.60
C HIS A 12 -7.93 9.26 21.49
N ASP A 13 -8.03 10.12 20.49
CA ASP A 13 -7.02 10.24 19.42
C ASP A 13 -5.99 11.33 19.76
N PHE A 14 -4.70 11.02 19.59
CA PHE A 14 -3.64 12.02 19.68
C PHE A 14 -3.56 12.80 18.37
N GLU A 15 -4.03 14.05 18.38
CA GLU A 15 -3.90 14.96 17.24
C GLU A 15 -2.57 15.71 17.26
N VAL A 16 -1.92 15.78 16.09
CA VAL A 16 -0.63 16.46 15.93
C VAL A 16 -0.58 17.21 14.60
N SER A 17 -0.02 18.42 14.61
CA SER A 17 0.12 19.18 13.37
C SER A 17 1.10 18.50 12.39
N VAL A 18 0.95 18.73 11.09
CA VAL A 18 1.92 18.29 10.05
C VAL A 18 3.35 18.75 10.38
N HIS A 19 3.51 19.96 10.95
CA HIS A 19 4.81 20.49 11.34
C HIS A 19 5.45 19.67 12.47
N GLU A 20 4.67 19.34 13.50
CA GLU A 20 5.13 18.50 14.59
C GLU A 20 5.38 17.05 14.14
N ALA A 21 4.49 16.52 13.30
CA ALA A 21 4.66 15.20 12.72
C ALA A 21 5.96 15.08 11.91
N ARG A 22 6.34 16.12 11.16
CA ARG A 22 7.60 16.15 10.39
C ARG A 22 8.84 16.10 11.28
N THR A 23 8.83 16.77 12.42
CA THR A 23 10.00 16.85 13.31
C THR A 23 10.10 15.66 14.26
N ARG A 24 8.96 15.07 14.64
CA ARG A 24 8.88 14.01 15.65
C ARG A 24 8.35 12.68 15.11
N PHE A 25 8.36 12.47 13.80
CA PHE A 25 7.74 11.30 13.17
C PHE A 25 8.11 9.97 13.85
N VAL A 26 9.42 9.72 14.06
CA VAL A 26 9.90 8.48 14.69
C VAL A 26 9.39 8.31 16.12
N GLN A 27 9.29 9.41 16.88
CA GLN A 27 8.76 9.38 18.24
C GLN A 27 7.26 9.09 18.23
N LEU A 28 6.49 9.75 17.34
CA LEU A 28 5.06 9.53 17.19
C LEU A 28 4.74 8.09 16.78
N VAL A 29 5.52 7.49 15.86
CA VAL A 29 5.38 6.07 15.48
C VAL A 29 5.65 5.14 16.66
N ARG A 30 6.68 5.41 17.47
CA ARG A 30 6.95 4.62 18.69
C ARG A 30 5.84 4.75 19.71
N VAL A 31 5.34 5.96 19.95
CA VAL A 31 4.23 6.21 20.88
C VAL A 31 2.98 5.49 20.42
N ALA A 32 2.62 5.61 19.13
CA ALA A 32 1.48 4.89 18.55
C ALA A 32 1.62 3.37 18.74
N SER A 33 2.80 2.82 18.47
CA SER A 33 3.08 1.39 18.61
C SER A 33 3.02 0.92 20.07
N LEU A 34 3.58 1.69 21.01
CA LEU A 34 3.62 1.35 22.44
C LEU A 34 2.25 1.46 23.11
N THR A 35 1.47 2.47 22.72
CA THR A 35 0.15 2.73 23.32
C THR A 35 -0.96 1.96 22.62
N GLY A 36 -0.71 1.42 21.42
CA GLY A 36 -1.74 0.83 20.56
C GLY A 36 -2.77 1.85 20.08
N ARG A 37 -2.48 3.15 20.17
CA ARG A 37 -3.41 4.22 19.81
C ARG A 37 -3.03 4.86 18.48
N PRO A 38 -4.03 5.14 17.60
CA PRO A 38 -3.78 5.89 16.38
C PRO A 38 -3.41 7.35 16.71
N VAL A 39 -2.54 7.93 15.88
CA VAL A 39 -2.14 9.33 15.97
C VAL A 39 -2.59 10.04 14.70
N THR A 40 -3.49 11.01 14.82
CA THR A 40 -4.06 11.74 13.69
C THR A 40 -3.22 12.98 13.40
N ILE A 41 -2.72 13.07 12.17
CA ILE A 41 -1.94 14.20 11.68
C ILE A 41 -2.91 15.20 11.03
N THR A 42 -2.90 16.44 11.51
CA THR A 42 -3.75 17.52 11.02
C THR A 42 -2.94 18.60 10.30
N ASP A 43 -3.49 19.12 9.20
CA ASP A 43 -3.00 20.30 8.51
C ASP A 43 -4.02 21.42 8.67
N HIS A 44 -3.63 22.52 9.33
CA HIS A 44 -4.52 23.63 9.66
C HIS A 44 -5.86 23.20 10.32
N GLY A 45 -5.79 22.23 11.24
CA GLY A 45 -6.96 21.70 11.94
C GLY A 45 -7.83 20.74 11.11
N ARG A 46 -7.40 20.38 9.89
CA ARG A 46 -8.05 19.35 9.07
C ARG A 46 -7.25 18.04 9.12
N PRO A 47 -7.85 16.89 9.42
CA PRO A 47 -7.13 15.62 9.40
C PRO A 47 -6.66 15.29 7.98
N THR A 48 -5.38 14.95 7.84
CA THR A 48 -4.74 14.63 6.56
C THR A 48 -4.15 13.22 6.50
N ALA A 49 -3.72 12.68 7.64
CA ALA A 49 -3.20 11.32 7.73
C ALA A 49 -3.41 10.75 9.14
N THR A 50 -3.31 9.44 9.29
CA THR A 50 -3.35 8.76 10.59
C THR A 50 -2.23 7.73 10.65
N ILE A 51 -1.41 7.77 11.71
CA ILE A 51 -0.45 6.73 12.04
C ILE A 51 -1.21 5.66 12.79
N VAL A 52 -1.43 4.53 12.14
CA VAL A 52 -2.11 3.37 12.75
C VAL A 52 -1.06 2.36 13.22
N PRO A 53 -1.02 2.00 14.51
CA PRO A 53 -0.14 0.94 14.97
C PRO A 53 -0.55 -0.39 14.34
N LEU A 54 0.41 -1.07 13.72
CA LEU A 54 0.18 -2.42 13.22
C LEU A 54 0.15 -3.38 14.42
N PRO A 55 -0.90 -4.20 14.59
CA PRO A 55 -0.87 -5.22 15.61
C PRO A 55 0.28 -6.18 15.30
N LEU A 56 1.25 -6.26 16.20
CA LEU A 56 2.30 -7.28 16.14
C LEU A 56 1.61 -8.66 16.15
N PRO A 57 2.05 -9.64 15.34
CA PRO A 57 1.38 -10.94 15.16
C PRO A 57 1.41 -11.87 16.40
N HIS A 58 1.55 -11.35 17.62
CA HIS A 58 1.68 -12.14 18.86
C HIS A 58 0.45 -12.07 19.78
N GLN A 59 -0.64 -11.42 19.36
CA GLN A 59 -1.86 -11.28 20.16
C GLN A 59 -3.08 -12.04 19.60
N ARG A 60 -2.83 -13.12 18.83
CA ARG A 60 -3.89 -13.99 18.26
C ARG A 60 -4.26 -15.19 19.14
N ASN A 61 -3.86 -15.21 20.41
CA ASN A 61 -4.23 -16.25 21.37
C ASN A 61 -5.08 -15.66 22.50
N ALA A 62 -6.31 -15.27 22.16
CA ALA A 62 -7.43 -15.37 23.09
C ALA A 62 -8.46 -16.27 22.38
N PRO A 63 -8.78 -17.46 22.91
CA PRO A 63 -9.72 -18.36 22.27
C PRO A 63 -11.12 -17.75 22.32
N SER A 64 -11.57 -17.23 21.18
CA SER A 64 -12.98 -16.93 20.95
C SER A 64 -13.75 -18.26 20.89
N HIS A 65 -14.64 -18.42 21.85
CA HIS A 65 -15.67 -19.46 21.91
C HIS A 65 -16.32 -19.66 20.51
N PRO A 66 -16.44 -20.90 20.01
CA PRO A 66 -17.19 -21.14 18.78
C PRO A 66 -18.71 -20.93 19.04
N PRO A 67 -19.44 -20.20 18.17
CA PRO A 67 -20.89 -20.23 18.15
C PRO A 67 -21.35 -21.59 17.58
N GLY A 68 -22.31 -22.22 18.27
CA GLY A 68 -22.83 -23.54 17.94
C GLY A 68 -23.52 -23.60 16.56
N PRO A 69 -23.54 -24.77 15.91
CA PRO A 69 -24.22 -24.96 14.64
C PRO A 69 -25.73 -24.92 14.83
N GLY A 70 -26.36 -23.88 14.30
CA GLY A 70 -27.81 -23.79 14.14
C GLY A 70 -28.29 -24.77 13.07
N SER A 71 -29.15 -25.69 13.48
CA SER A 71 -29.95 -26.55 12.62
C SER A 71 -30.81 -25.72 11.67
N ALA A 72 -30.65 -25.92 10.36
CA ALA A 72 -31.58 -25.44 9.34
C ALA A 72 -31.94 -26.59 8.40
N THR A 73 -32.95 -27.35 8.80
CA THR A 73 -33.58 -28.41 8.00
C THR A 73 -34.57 -27.75 7.04
N GLY A 74 -34.15 -27.49 5.80
CA GLY A 74 -35.00 -27.00 4.72
C GLY A 74 -35.64 -28.15 3.95
N ARG A 75 -36.96 -28.32 4.13
CA ARG A 75 -37.85 -29.29 3.48
C ARG A 75 -38.34 -28.75 2.12
N PRO A 76 -38.31 -29.52 1.02
CA PRO A 76 -39.00 -29.14 -0.21
C PRO A 76 -40.49 -29.57 -0.19
N PRO A 77 -41.40 -28.79 -0.81
CA PRO A 77 -42.80 -29.17 -0.96
C PRO A 77 -43.07 -30.03 -2.20
N ASP A 78 -43.88 -31.07 -2.01
CA ASP A 78 -44.56 -31.85 -3.05
C ASP A 78 -45.53 -30.97 -3.85
N GLY A 79 -45.59 -31.16 -5.16
CA GLY A 79 -46.47 -30.37 -6.03
C GLY A 79 -46.76 -31.03 -7.38
N THR A 80 -47.91 -31.71 -7.42
CA THR A 80 -48.83 -31.85 -8.58
C THR A 80 -48.37 -32.63 -9.82
N SER A 81 -48.66 -33.93 -9.79
CA SER A 81 -48.89 -34.78 -10.96
C SER A 81 -50.32 -34.56 -11.49
N THR A 82 -50.44 -33.94 -12.66
CA THR A 82 -51.71 -33.76 -13.37
C THR A 82 -51.68 -34.57 -14.65
N ALA A 83 -52.49 -35.63 -14.70
CA ALA A 83 -52.80 -36.38 -15.91
C ALA A 83 -53.69 -35.55 -16.84
N PRO A 84 -53.60 -35.78 -18.17
CA PRO A 84 -54.85 -35.83 -18.93
C PRO A 84 -54.97 -37.02 -19.87
N LEU A 85 -56.25 -37.35 -20.04
CA LEU A 85 -56.93 -38.35 -20.86
C LEU A 85 -56.52 -38.38 -22.35
N HIS A 86 -56.58 -39.61 -22.87
CA HIS A 86 -56.72 -40.04 -24.26
C HIS A 86 -57.46 -39.11 -25.22
N PRO A 87 -57.06 -39.15 -26.51
CA PRO A 87 -58.00 -39.34 -27.61
C PRO A 87 -57.79 -40.68 -28.36
N PRO A 88 -58.80 -41.13 -29.16
CA PRO A 88 -58.77 -42.41 -29.87
C PRO A 88 -58.32 -42.29 -31.34
N GLY A 89 -57.68 -43.36 -31.81
CA GLY A 89 -57.98 -44.05 -33.08
C GLY A 89 -57.77 -43.33 -34.42
N ALA A 90 -56.71 -43.70 -35.12
CA ALA A 90 -56.72 -43.86 -36.58
C ALA A 90 -55.57 -44.79 -37.01
N ALA A 91 -55.91 -46.04 -37.30
CA ALA A 91 -55.02 -47.01 -37.92
C ALA A 91 -55.03 -46.80 -39.44
N GLY A 92 -53.86 -46.73 -40.06
CA GLY A 92 -53.73 -46.75 -41.52
C GLY A 92 -52.36 -46.32 -42.05
N ALA A 93 -51.48 -47.31 -42.27
CA ALA A 93 -50.38 -47.33 -43.25
C ALA A 93 -49.26 -46.26 -43.15
N THR A 94 -48.20 -46.50 -42.36
CA THR A 94 -46.99 -45.64 -42.32
C THR A 94 -45.65 -46.37 -42.08
N ASP A 95 -45.45 -47.58 -42.61
CA ASP A 95 -44.21 -48.34 -42.31
C ASP A 95 -42.96 -47.78 -43.03
N ARG A 96 -43.14 -47.01 -44.13
CA ARG A 96 -42.02 -46.36 -44.85
C ARG A 96 -41.70 -44.95 -44.34
N THR A 97 -42.72 -44.16 -43.97
CA THR A 97 -42.57 -42.79 -43.46
C THR A 97 -41.93 -42.76 -42.08
N GLN A 98 -42.25 -43.72 -41.22
CA GLN A 98 -41.72 -43.81 -39.85
C GLN A 98 -40.20 -44.08 -39.80
N ALA A 99 -39.67 -44.82 -40.79
CA ALA A 99 -38.23 -45.07 -40.92
C ALA A 99 -37.46 -43.82 -41.39
N GLU A 100 -38.08 -42.96 -42.20
CA GLU A 100 -37.51 -41.68 -42.63
C GLU A 100 -37.54 -40.65 -41.48
N ASP A 101 -38.64 -40.58 -40.74
CA ASP A 101 -38.76 -39.73 -39.54
C ASP A 101 -37.72 -40.10 -38.47
N ALA A 102 -37.47 -41.40 -38.25
CA ALA A 102 -36.46 -41.85 -37.28
C ALA A 102 -35.03 -41.41 -37.68
N ARG A 103 -34.69 -41.40 -38.97
CA ARG A 103 -33.38 -40.92 -39.46
C ARG A 103 -33.25 -39.41 -39.31
N GLN A 104 -34.30 -38.66 -39.64
CA GLN A 104 -34.29 -37.20 -39.45
C GLN A 104 -34.14 -36.80 -37.98
N VAL A 105 -34.80 -37.52 -37.06
CA VAL A 105 -34.66 -37.30 -35.61
C VAL A 105 -33.24 -37.58 -35.13
N GLU A 106 -32.61 -38.66 -35.60
CA GLU A 106 -31.23 -39.00 -35.25
C GLU A 106 -30.23 -37.97 -35.80
N ASP A 107 -30.39 -37.51 -37.04
CA ASP A 107 -29.55 -36.46 -37.63
C ASP A 107 -29.74 -35.11 -36.92
N ALA A 108 -30.98 -34.76 -36.56
CA ALA A 108 -31.27 -33.56 -35.77
C ALA A 108 -30.65 -33.64 -34.37
N ARG A 109 -30.67 -34.82 -33.74
CA ARG A 109 -30.02 -35.06 -32.44
C ARG A 109 -28.50 -34.91 -32.55
N ARG A 110 -27.87 -35.49 -33.57
CA ARG A 110 -26.44 -35.35 -33.82
C ARG A 110 -26.04 -33.91 -34.07
N ARG A 111 -26.84 -33.15 -34.83
CA ARG A 111 -26.62 -31.71 -35.03
C ARG A 111 -26.74 -30.94 -33.73
N ALA A 112 -27.77 -31.19 -32.93
CA ALA A 112 -27.96 -30.53 -31.63
C ALA A 112 -26.84 -30.88 -30.63
N GLU A 113 -26.33 -32.11 -30.64
CA GLU A 113 -25.18 -32.52 -29.83
C GLU A 113 -23.88 -31.85 -30.29
N ALA A 114 -23.65 -31.76 -31.61
CA ALA A 114 -22.51 -31.05 -32.17
C ALA A 114 -22.54 -29.55 -31.86
N GLU A 115 -23.72 -28.90 -31.93
CA GLU A 115 -23.89 -27.49 -31.55
C GLU A 115 -23.64 -27.27 -30.05
N ARG A 116 -24.10 -28.18 -29.18
CA ARG A 116 -23.80 -28.13 -27.74
C ARG A 116 -22.31 -28.31 -27.47
N GLN A 117 -21.65 -29.23 -28.18
CA GLN A 117 -20.20 -29.43 -28.05
C GLN A 117 -19.42 -28.19 -28.53
N ALA A 118 -19.78 -27.64 -29.69
CA ALA A 118 -19.18 -26.42 -30.21
C ALA A 118 -19.39 -25.22 -29.26
N GLY A 119 -20.58 -25.09 -28.67
CA GLY A 119 -20.88 -24.10 -27.65
C GLY A 119 -20.04 -24.28 -26.39
N ALA A 120 -19.95 -25.51 -25.87
CA ALA A 120 -19.13 -25.84 -24.70
C ALA A 120 -17.63 -25.62 -24.95
N GLU A 121 -17.13 -25.91 -26.15
CA GLU A 121 -15.76 -25.62 -26.53
C GLU A 121 -15.49 -24.12 -26.63
N ALA A 122 -16.42 -23.36 -27.22
CA ALA A 122 -16.32 -21.89 -27.27
C ALA A 122 -16.30 -21.28 -25.86
N GLU A 123 -17.17 -21.78 -24.96
CA GLU A 123 -17.21 -21.35 -23.56
C GLU A 123 -15.90 -21.69 -22.83
N ARG A 124 -15.35 -22.89 -23.04
CA ARG A 124 -14.05 -23.29 -22.47
C ARG A 124 -12.91 -22.39 -22.96
N ARG A 125 -12.86 -22.09 -24.26
CA ARG A 125 -11.87 -21.17 -24.83
C ARG A 125 -12.02 -19.77 -24.23
N HIS A 126 -13.25 -19.28 -24.09
CA HIS A 126 -13.49 -17.98 -23.47
C HIS A 126 -13.07 -17.96 -21.99
N ALA A 127 -13.43 -18.99 -21.22
CA ALA A 127 -13.03 -19.14 -19.82
C ALA A 127 -11.50 -19.29 -19.65
N GLU A 128 -10.81 -19.89 -20.61
CA GLU A 128 -9.34 -19.96 -20.63
C GLU A 128 -8.73 -18.60 -20.95
N THR A 129 -9.19 -17.90 -21.99
CA THR A 129 -8.69 -16.55 -22.32
C THR A 129 -8.92 -15.56 -21.18
N PHE A 130 -10.06 -15.65 -20.50
CA PHE A 130 -10.34 -14.84 -19.32
C PHE A 130 -9.37 -15.15 -18.17
N ARG A 131 -9.16 -16.44 -17.84
CA ARG A 131 -8.18 -16.85 -16.81
C ARG A 131 -6.76 -16.41 -17.14
N GLN A 132 -6.36 -16.50 -18.41
CA GLN A 132 -5.05 -16.03 -18.86
C GLN A 132 -4.92 -14.50 -18.72
N ALA A 133 -5.95 -13.74 -19.13
CA ALA A 133 -5.96 -12.29 -18.98
C ALA A 133 -5.94 -11.87 -17.49
N GLU A 134 -6.64 -12.59 -16.62
CA GLU A 134 -6.64 -12.34 -15.19
C GLU A 134 -5.28 -12.67 -14.55
N ALA A 135 -4.67 -13.79 -14.90
CA ALA A 135 -3.32 -14.15 -14.45
C ALA A 135 -2.28 -13.10 -14.90
N ALA A 136 -2.38 -12.61 -16.14
CA ALA A 136 -1.49 -11.55 -16.64
C ALA A 136 -1.66 -10.23 -15.87
N ARG A 137 -2.90 -9.88 -15.49
CA ARG A 137 -3.19 -8.71 -14.64
C ARG A 137 -2.61 -8.89 -13.23
N GLN A 138 -2.81 -10.05 -12.61
CA GLN A 138 -2.27 -10.37 -11.29
C GLN A 138 -0.75 -10.36 -11.24
N GLN A 139 -0.07 -10.69 -12.35
CA GLN A 139 1.39 -10.60 -12.47
C GLN A 139 1.88 -9.16 -12.71
N SER A 140 1.10 -8.34 -13.42
CA SER A 140 1.49 -6.94 -13.70
C SER A 140 1.40 -6.03 -12.48
N ASP A 141 0.50 -6.33 -11.54
CA ASP A 141 0.33 -5.55 -10.30
C ASP A 141 1.55 -5.56 -9.36
N PRO A 142 2.18 -6.69 -9.01
CA PRO A 142 3.38 -6.71 -8.19
C PRO A 142 4.56 -6.04 -8.88
N ASP A 143 4.72 -6.21 -10.20
CA ASP A 143 5.78 -5.54 -10.97
C ASP A 143 5.63 -4.03 -10.94
N ARG A 144 4.38 -3.54 -11.09
CA ARG A 144 4.07 -2.11 -10.95
C ARG A 144 4.34 -1.62 -9.53
N ALA A 145 3.95 -2.38 -8.51
CA ALA A 145 4.21 -2.02 -7.11
C ALA A 145 5.72 -1.95 -6.82
N GLN A 146 6.51 -2.90 -7.32
CA GLN A 146 7.96 -2.91 -7.19
C GLN A 146 8.60 -1.72 -7.91
N ALA A 147 8.16 -1.39 -9.12
CA ALA A 147 8.65 -0.22 -9.86
C ALA A 147 8.36 1.09 -9.12
N VAL A 148 7.16 1.22 -8.54
CA VAL A 148 6.78 2.37 -7.70
C VAL A 148 7.65 2.43 -6.45
N ALA A 149 7.83 1.31 -5.74
CA ALA A 149 8.68 1.24 -4.55
C ALA A 149 10.14 1.63 -4.85
N ALA A 150 10.71 1.13 -5.96
CA ALA A 150 12.06 1.49 -6.41
C ALA A 150 12.17 2.97 -6.79
N GLY A 151 11.11 3.57 -7.34
CA GLY A 151 11.03 5.01 -7.59
C GLY A 151 11.08 5.84 -6.30
N TRP A 152 10.28 5.45 -5.30
CA TRP A 152 10.27 6.11 -3.99
C TRP A 152 11.60 5.99 -3.25
N ALA A 153 12.23 4.81 -3.28
CA ALA A 153 13.53 4.60 -2.65
C ALA A 153 14.61 5.53 -3.24
N ARG A 154 14.66 5.67 -4.56
CA ARG A 154 15.58 6.60 -5.25
C ARG A 154 15.34 8.04 -4.84
N ARG A 155 14.09 8.49 -4.85
CA ARG A 155 13.73 9.86 -4.44
C ARG A 155 14.09 10.14 -2.97
N LEU A 156 13.93 9.16 -2.08
CA LEU A 156 14.34 9.30 -0.68
C LEU A 156 15.85 9.46 -0.54
N GLU A 157 16.64 8.69 -1.30
CA GLU A 157 18.10 8.79 -1.31
C GLU A 157 18.56 10.15 -1.88
N GLU A 158 17.91 10.65 -2.94
CA GLU A 158 18.17 11.98 -3.50
C GLU A 158 17.93 13.09 -2.47
N VAL A 159 16.82 13.01 -1.73
CA VAL A 159 16.48 13.97 -0.66
C VAL A 159 17.51 13.89 0.47
N ARG A 160 17.91 12.70 0.90
CA ARG A 160 18.94 12.49 1.93
C ARG A 160 20.28 13.08 1.50
N ALA A 161 20.71 12.80 0.27
CA ALA A 161 21.95 13.34 -0.28
C ALA A 161 21.91 14.87 -0.39
N ALA A 162 20.79 15.45 -0.78
CA ALA A 162 20.61 16.90 -0.82
C ALA A 162 20.68 17.53 0.57
N GLN A 163 20.03 16.92 1.57
CA GLN A 163 20.07 17.38 2.96
C GLN A 163 21.49 17.29 3.53
N GLN A 164 22.21 16.20 3.28
CA GLN A 164 23.59 16.02 3.71
C GLN A 164 24.51 17.10 3.12
N ARG A 165 24.38 17.40 1.83
CA ARG A 165 25.14 18.47 1.17
C ARG A 165 24.84 19.84 1.78
N ARG A 166 23.57 20.14 2.04
CA ARG A 166 23.17 21.39 2.67
C ARG A 166 23.75 21.53 4.08
N HIS A 167 23.65 20.49 4.89
CA HIS A 167 24.19 20.49 6.24
C HIS A 167 25.71 20.67 6.24
N ALA A 168 26.41 19.97 5.34
CA ALA A 168 27.86 20.15 5.17
C ALA A 168 28.23 21.59 4.78
N ALA A 169 27.48 22.20 3.85
CA ALA A 169 27.69 23.59 3.45
C ALA A 169 27.41 24.57 4.60
N GLU A 170 26.35 24.35 5.38
CA GLU A 170 26.03 25.16 6.56
C GLU A 170 27.12 25.06 7.64
N MET A 171 27.62 23.85 7.93
CA MET A 171 28.74 23.66 8.87
C MET A 171 30.03 24.33 8.38
N ALA A 172 30.33 24.25 7.08
CA ALA A 172 31.48 24.93 6.50
C ALA A 172 31.37 26.46 6.60
N ALA A 173 30.17 27.02 6.35
CA ALA A 173 29.92 28.44 6.50
C ALA A 173 30.08 28.92 7.95
N LEU A 174 29.59 28.15 8.93
CA LEU A 174 29.77 28.46 10.36
C LEU A 174 31.24 28.38 10.78
N ALA A 175 31.97 27.36 10.32
CA ALA A 175 33.40 27.24 10.59
C ALA A 175 34.20 28.42 10.01
N GLN A 176 33.85 28.88 8.81
CA GLN A 176 34.46 30.05 8.19
C GLN A 176 34.14 31.33 8.99
N ALA A 177 32.89 31.55 9.37
CA ALA A 177 32.50 32.70 10.17
C ALA A 177 33.23 32.75 11.52
N LEU A 178 33.41 31.59 12.18
CA LEU A 178 34.18 31.48 13.41
C LEU A 178 35.66 31.82 13.19
N ALA A 179 36.26 31.32 12.10
CA ALA A 179 37.65 31.62 11.75
C ALA A 179 37.88 33.12 11.46
N ASP A 180 36.89 33.79 10.85
CA ASP A 180 36.93 35.22 10.59
C ASP A 180 36.78 36.04 11.88
N ALA A 181 35.88 35.63 12.79
CA ALA A 181 35.74 36.25 14.11
C ALA A 181 37.04 36.17 14.93
N TRP A 182 37.71 35.01 14.93
CA TRP A 182 39.02 34.86 15.57
C TRP A 182 40.08 35.78 14.98
N ARG A 183 40.07 36.00 13.66
CA ARG A 183 41.01 36.93 13.01
C ARG A 183 40.80 38.38 13.49
N VAL A 184 39.55 38.79 13.69
CA VAL A 184 39.21 40.11 14.24
C VAL A 184 39.69 40.23 15.69
N ILE A 185 39.47 39.20 16.51
CA ILE A 185 39.94 39.18 17.91
C ILE A 185 41.47 39.27 17.97
N ASP A 186 42.19 38.52 17.12
CA ASP A 186 43.65 38.54 17.07
C ASP A 186 44.20 39.91 16.66
N HIS A 187 43.48 40.64 15.80
CA HIS A 187 43.84 42.01 15.43
C HIS A 187 43.68 43.00 16.58
N LEU A 188 42.62 42.85 17.39
CA LEU A 188 42.30 43.75 18.51
C LEU A 188 43.07 43.42 19.80
N ARG A 189 43.48 42.16 19.97
CA ARG A 189 44.11 41.61 21.18
C ARG A 189 45.25 40.66 20.79
N PRO A 190 46.47 41.19 20.57
CA PRO A 190 47.66 40.36 20.37
C PRO A 190 47.87 39.37 21.53
N ARG A 191 48.59 38.28 21.27
CA ARG A 191 48.88 37.26 22.30
C ARG A 191 49.58 37.87 23.51
N GLY A 192 49.21 37.44 24.71
CA GLY A 192 49.74 37.97 25.97
C GLY A 192 49.10 39.28 26.43
N ALA A 193 48.25 39.92 25.62
CA ALA A 193 47.51 41.11 26.05
C ALA A 193 46.36 40.78 27.02
N ASP A 194 45.84 39.54 26.97
CA ASP A 194 44.72 39.08 27.79
C ASP A 194 44.81 37.57 28.03
N THR A 195 44.99 37.17 29.28
CA THR A 195 45.14 35.76 29.70
C THR A 195 43.86 34.95 29.54
N GLY A 196 42.69 35.59 29.63
CA GLY A 196 41.40 34.94 29.40
C GLY A 196 41.21 34.55 27.94
N ILE A 197 41.58 35.45 27.01
CA ILE A 197 41.55 35.17 25.57
C ILE A 197 42.57 34.09 25.20
N ASP A 198 43.76 34.09 25.80
CA ASP A 198 44.77 33.05 25.57
C ASP A 198 44.31 31.66 26.04
N ARG A 199 43.54 31.59 27.14
CA ARG A 199 42.89 30.35 27.56
C ARG A 199 41.84 29.88 26.55
N LEU A 200 40.95 30.77 26.11
CA LEU A 200 39.95 30.46 25.08
C LEU A 200 40.59 29.99 23.77
N ARG A 201 41.72 30.59 23.35
CA ARG A 201 42.49 30.13 22.17
C ARG A 201 42.98 28.70 22.35
N THR A 202 43.44 28.35 23.55
CA THR A 202 43.91 26.99 23.86
C THR A 202 42.75 25.99 23.83
N GLU A 203 41.60 26.35 24.42
CA GLU A 203 40.41 25.49 24.47
C GLU A 203 39.76 25.29 23.09
N HIS A 204 39.78 26.31 22.22
CA HIS A 204 39.13 26.25 20.90
C HIS A 204 40.05 25.88 19.73
N HIS A 205 41.34 25.62 19.99
CA HIS A 205 42.30 25.32 18.93
C HIS A 205 41.86 24.12 18.06
N ASP A 206 41.22 23.12 18.66
CA ASP A 206 40.78 21.89 17.98
C ASP A 206 39.61 22.10 17.00
N PHE A 207 38.86 23.20 17.15
CA PHE A 207 37.70 23.52 16.31
C PHE A 207 38.05 24.36 15.09
N LEU A 208 39.26 24.92 15.03
CA LEU A 208 39.70 25.71 13.89
C LEU A 208 40.12 24.76 12.77
N PRO A 209 39.59 24.92 11.55
CA PRO A 209 40.00 24.09 10.41
C PRO A 209 41.52 24.20 10.25
N ASP A 210 42.20 23.06 10.15
CA ASP A 210 43.66 23.01 10.02
C ASP A 210 44.09 23.79 8.78
N ARG A 211 44.57 25.03 8.98
CA ARG A 211 44.97 25.95 7.91
C ARG A 211 46.08 25.38 7.03
N ARG A 212 46.69 24.26 7.43
CA ARG A 212 47.75 23.56 6.69
C ARG A 212 47.27 22.85 5.41
N GLY A 213 45.97 22.66 5.21
CA GLY A 213 45.45 22.02 3.99
C GLY A 213 45.42 22.91 2.73
N ALA A 214 45.48 24.24 2.87
CA ALA A 214 45.28 25.16 1.74
C ALA A 214 46.56 25.47 0.92
N GLY A 215 47.74 25.00 1.34
CA GLY A 215 49.03 25.31 0.69
C GLY A 215 49.66 24.16 -0.12
N GLY A 216 49.01 23.01 -0.21
CA GLY A 216 49.58 21.77 -0.76
C GLY A 216 48.98 21.31 -2.09
N GLN A 217 48.90 22.18 -3.09
CA GLN A 217 48.69 21.79 -4.49
C GLN A 217 49.50 22.73 -5.38
N SER A 218 50.81 22.55 -5.37
CA SER A 218 51.70 22.99 -6.46
C SER A 218 52.20 21.72 -7.14
N MET A 219 51.55 21.38 -8.25
CA MET A 219 52.11 20.60 -9.35
C MET A 219 51.60 21.19 -10.66
#